data_AF-A0A2K9EAL8-F1
#
_entry.id   AF-A0A2K9EAL8-F1
#
_cell.length_a   1.000
_cell.length_b   1.000
_cell.length_c   1.000
_cell.angle_alpha   90.00
_cell.angle_beta   90.00
_cell.angle_gamma   90.00
#
_symmetry.space_group_name_H-M   'P 1'
#
loop_
_entity.id
_entity.type
_entity.pdbx_description
1 polymer ?
#
loop_
_entity_poly.entity_id
_entity_poly.type
_entity_poly.pdbx_seq_one_letter_code
_entity_poly.pdbx_strand_id
1 'polypeptide(L)'
;MSVKSGKSIVFVMICVLAFMLSFSVGVFANESPNMAQVDNIFNIQGSNVVINKNVRLFQDTVVTGDLELRDGELDLDGNELVVTGNLIQKGGKIILNGGKLKVEKNYTIGSEGNYPNAYLIMKNENDYIEVKGSFATYSSNSHIGCLTAGTLEVKGDFFQKVDIKKQNIQATSLQVEHIK
;
A
#
# COMPACT_ATOMS: atom_id res chain seq x y z
N MET A 1 34.57 -49.61 -29.61
CA MET A 1 33.59 -48.69 -30.23
C MET A 1 32.95 -47.89 -29.11
N SER A 2 33.08 -46.56 -29.13
CA SER A 2 32.55 -45.62 -28.13
C SER A 2 31.03 -45.50 -28.26
N VAL A 3 30.28 -45.23 -27.16
CA VAL A 3 29.36 -44.08 -27.01
C VAL A 3 28.82 -44.00 -25.56
N LYS A 4 28.66 -42.74 -25.10
CA LYS A 4 28.31 -42.20 -23.79
C LYS A 4 26.80 -42.08 -23.51
N SER A 5 26.51 -41.96 -22.21
CA SER A 5 25.59 -41.03 -21.51
C SER A 5 24.06 -41.15 -21.58
N GLY A 6 23.44 -40.99 -20.40
CA GLY A 6 22.13 -40.35 -20.23
C GLY A 6 21.44 -40.67 -18.89
N LYS A 7 21.48 -39.75 -17.91
CA LYS A 7 20.78 -39.81 -16.61
C LYS A 7 19.32 -39.33 -16.78
N SER A 8 18.39 -39.80 -15.94
CA SER A 8 17.33 -38.98 -15.30
C SER A 8 16.54 -39.80 -14.26
N ILE A 9 16.67 -39.43 -12.98
CA ILE A 9 15.85 -39.92 -11.87
C ILE A 9 14.91 -38.78 -11.47
N VAL A 10 13.61 -39.04 -11.56
CA VAL A 10 12.51 -38.14 -11.20
C VAL A 10 12.33 -38.17 -9.68
N PHE A 11 12.40 -37.02 -9.00
CA PHE A 11 12.04 -36.88 -7.59
C PHE A 11 10.65 -36.23 -7.48
N VAL A 12 9.69 -37.01 -6.97
CA VAL A 12 8.34 -36.57 -6.58
C VAL A 12 8.29 -36.46 -5.06
N MET A 13 7.66 -35.37 -4.59
CA MET A 13 7.13 -35.12 -3.24
C MET A 13 8.07 -35.25 -2.03
N ILE A 14 8.33 -34.12 -1.38
CA ILE A 14 8.12 -33.97 0.07
C ILE A 14 7.57 -32.56 0.31
N CYS A 15 6.33 -32.50 0.80
CA CYS A 15 5.67 -31.29 1.29
C CYS A 15 6.11 -31.00 2.72
N VAL A 16 6.01 -29.71 3.09
CA VAL A 16 5.96 -29.17 4.45
C VAL A 16 7.30 -29.17 5.20
N LEU A 17 8.08 -28.09 5.05
CA LEU A 17 8.92 -27.46 6.11
C LEU A 17 9.81 -26.30 5.63
N ALA A 18 9.47 -25.58 4.56
CA ALA A 18 10.16 -24.33 4.19
C ALA A 18 9.46 -23.11 4.81
N PHE A 19 9.36 -23.06 6.15
CA PHE A 19 8.95 -21.85 6.89
C PHE A 19 10.13 -21.07 7.48
N MET A 20 11.36 -21.43 7.14
CA MET A 20 12.56 -20.67 7.47
C MET A 20 13.55 -20.89 6.33
N LEU A 21 14.19 -19.83 5.86
CA LEU A 21 15.15 -19.75 4.73
C LEU A 21 14.57 -19.25 3.39
N SER A 22 14.07 -18.01 3.34
CA SER A 22 14.40 -17.16 2.18
C SER A 22 15.63 -16.35 2.54
N PHE A 23 16.80 -16.91 2.23
CA PHE A 23 18.05 -16.16 2.13
C PHE A 23 17.87 -15.05 1.11
N SER A 24 18.41 -13.88 1.46
CA SER A 24 18.77 -12.80 0.56
C SER A 24 19.38 -13.36 -0.73
N VAL A 25 18.70 -13.13 -1.86
CA VAL A 25 19.33 -13.14 -3.17
C VAL A 25 19.04 -11.76 -3.77
N GLY A 26 20.01 -10.86 -3.59
CA GLY A 26 20.04 -9.61 -4.31
C GLY A 26 20.10 -9.90 -5.81
N VAL A 27 19.07 -9.49 -6.54
CA VAL A 27 19.12 -9.35 -7.99
C VAL A 27 19.31 -7.86 -8.26
N PHE A 28 20.55 -7.48 -8.58
CA PHE A 28 20.85 -6.16 -9.10
C PHE A 28 20.44 -6.12 -10.58
N ALA A 29 19.38 -5.38 -10.86
CA ALA A 29 19.14 -4.76 -12.16
C ALA A 29 19.01 -3.25 -11.96
N ASN A 30 19.45 -2.51 -12.95
CA ASN A 30 20.10 -1.22 -12.89
C ASN A 30 19.21 -0.09 -13.42
N GLU A 31 18.38 0.56 -12.61
CA GLU A 31 17.64 1.76 -13.07
C GLU A 31 17.56 2.90 -12.03
N SER A 32 18.21 4.03 -12.35
CA SER A 32 18.19 5.40 -11.77
C SER A 32 18.62 5.61 -10.30
N PRO A 33 19.53 6.57 -9.99
CA PRO A 33 20.20 6.67 -8.69
C PRO A 33 19.36 7.34 -7.57
N ASN A 34 18.02 7.31 -7.61
CA ASN A 34 17.20 8.13 -6.70
C ASN A 34 16.03 7.41 -6.00
N MET A 35 15.99 6.09 -5.97
CA MET A 35 15.01 5.36 -5.16
C MET A 35 15.73 4.47 -4.16
N ALA A 36 15.61 4.81 -2.88
CA ALA A 36 16.14 3.97 -1.81
C ALA A 36 15.48 2.58 -1.89
N GLN A 37 16.30 1.54 -1.92
CA GLN A 37 15.87 0.15 -1.89
C GLN A 37 14.97 -0.09 -0.66
N VAL A 38 13.78 -0.64 -0.91
CA VAL A 38 12.63 -0.77 0.01
C VAL A 38 12.98 -1.54 1.29
N ASP A 39 13.94 -2.45 1.20
CA ASP A 39 14.32 -3.40 2.25
C ASP A 39 14.80 -2.73 3.55
N ASN A 40 15.26 -1.47 3.49
CA ASN A 40 15.76 -0.73 4.65
C ASN A 40 14.73 0.23 5.27
N ILE A 41 13.54 0.41 4.67
CA ILE A 41 12.51 1.34 5.17
C ILE A 41 11.50 0.61 6.06
N PHE A 42 11.17 -0.64 5.72
CA PHE A 42 10.10 -1.41 6.37
C PHE A 42 10.58 -2.47 7.37
N ASN A 43 11.90 -2.61 7.56
CA ASN A 43 12.49 -3.65 8.40
C ASN A 43 12.55 -3.36 9.91
N ILE A 44 11.82 -2.36 10.41
CA ILE A 44 11.80 -2.08 11.85
C ILE A 44 10.61 -2.81 12.50
N GLN A 45 10.81 -4.09 12.77
CA GLN A 45 9.95 -4.89 13.62
C GLN A 45 9.74 -4.15 14.97
N GLY A 46 8.55 -3.60 15.19
CA GLY A 46 8.12 -3.05 16.48
C GLY A 46 8.10 -1.53 16.61
N SER A 47 8.32 -0.75 15.54
CA SER A 47 8.15 0.71 15.58
C SER A 47 7.35 1.23 14.40
N ASN A 48 6.55 2.26 14.64
CA ASN A 48 5.83 3.01 13.61
C ASN A 48 6.77 3.31 12.43
N VAL A 49 6.37 2.92 11.22
CA VAL A 49 7.14 3.21 10.00
C VAL A 49 6.81 4.62 9.56
N VAL A 50 7.83 5.42 9.24
CA VAL A 50 7.66 6.78 8.74
C VAL A 50 8.28 6.90 7.35
N ILE A 51 7.45 7.28 6.38
CA ILE A 51 7.87 7.58 5.01
C ILE A 51 7.84 9.09 4.82
N ASN A 52 8.95 9.66 4.37
CA ASN A 52 9.11 11.09 4.10
C ASN A 52 9.85 11.35 2.77
N LYS A 53 9.79 10.37 1.87
CA LYS A 53 10.46 10.35 0.56
C LYS A 53 9.71 9.40 -0.36
N ASN A 54 10.09 9.38 -1.64
CA ASN A 54 9.49 8.47 -2.61
C ASN A 54 9.88 7.01 -2.33
N VAL A 55 8.88 6.13 -2.37
CA VAL A 55 8.94 4.69 -2.16
C VAL A 55 8.04 4.03 -3.20
N ARG A 56 8.57 3.01 -3.87
CA ARG A 56 7.79 2.12 -4.74
C ARG A 56 7.92 0.70 -4.23
N LEU A 57 6.81 -0.01 -4.09
CA LEU A 57 6.85 -1.43 -3.75
C LEU A 57 7.20 -2.25 -4.98
N PHE A 58 7.98 -3.30 -4.79
CA PHE A 58 8.32 -4.27 -5.85
C PHE A 58 7.78 -5.67 -5.56
N GLN A 59 7.14 -5.84 -4.41
CA GLN A 59 6.52 -7.06 -3.93
C GLN A 59 5.50 -6.74 -2.85
N ASP A 60 4.64 -7.70 -2.56
CA ASP A 60 3.72 -7.62 -1.43
C ASP A 60 4.50 -7.37 -0.12
N THR A 61 4.00 -6.43 0.68
CA THR A 61 4.70 -5.88 1.85
C THR A 61 3.74 -5.79 3.04
N VAL A 62 4.23 -6.21 4.21
CA VAL A 62 3.50 -6.07 5.49
C VAL A 62 4.25 -5.10 6.39
N VAL A 63 3.56 -4.05 6.83
CA VAL A 63 3.99 -3.12 7.87
C VAL A 63 3.34 -3.51 9.19
N THR A 64 4.15 -4.03 10.11
CA THR A 64 3.70 -4.33 11.47
C THR A 64 3.67 -3.05 12.29
N GLY A 65 2.46 -2.60 12.67
CA GLY A 65 2.24 -1.37 13.42
C GLY A 65 1.71 -0.23 12.56
N ASP A 66 1.85 1.00 13.04
CA ASP A 66 1.34 2.17 12.34
C ASP A 66 2.28 2.60 11.20
N LEU A 67 1.72 3.08 10.10
CA LEU A 67 2.42 3.67 8.97
C LEU A 67 2.10 5.15 8.88
N GLU A 68 3.10 6.02 8.90
CA GLU A 68 2.96 7.45 8.70
C GLU A 68 3.61 7.89 7.38
N LEU A 69 2.82 8.40 6.44
CA LEU A 69 3.32 9.08 5.24
C LEU A 69 3.34 10.59 5.49
N ARG A 70 4.53 11.15 5.69
CA ARG A 70 4.72 12.60 5.90
C ARG A 70 4.79 13.37 4.60
N ASP A 71 5.48 12.83 3.60
CA ASP A 71 5.69 13.46 2.30
C ASP A 71 6.21 12.41 1.28
N GLY A 72 6.30 12.81 0.01
CA GLY A 72 6.75 11.96 -1.10
C GLY A 72 5.63 11.11 -1.68
N GLU A 73 6.01 10.14 -2.51
CA GLU A 73 5.08 9.19 -3.15
C GLU A 73 5.28 7.78 -2.59
N LEU A 74 4.20 7.14 -2.17
CA LEU A 74 4.13 5.70 -1.90
C LEU A 74 3.36 5.06 -3.05
N ASP A 75 4.09 4.48 -3.99
CA ASP A 75 3.56 3.78 -5.16
C ASP A 75 3.53 2.27 -4.86
N LEU A 76 2.36 1.65 -4.91
CA LEU A 76 2.25 0.21 -4.67
C LEU A 76 2.62 -0.62 -5.91
N ASP A 77 2.61 -0.01 -7.09
CA ASP A 77 3.00 -0.64 -8.36
C ASP A 77 2.35 -2.01 -8.59
N GLY A 78 1.06 -2.13 -8.29
CA GLY A 78 0.31 -3.38 -8.46
C GLY A 78 0.40 -4.37 -7.30
N ASN A 79 1.23 -4.11 -6.29
CA ASN A 79 1.43 -5.02 -5.14
C ASN A 79 0.44 -4.77 -3.99
N GLU A 80 0.36 -5.72 -3.06
CA GLU A 80 -0.39 -5.58 -1.81
C GLU A 80 0.48 -4.93 -0.70
N LEU A 81 -0.08 -3.91 -0.04
CA LEU A 81 0.45 -3.35 1.19
C LEU A 81 -0.54 -3.60 2.33
N VAL A 82 -0.10 -4.34 3.35
CA VAL A 82 -0.85 -4.54 4.59
C VAL A 82 -0.25 -3.71 5.72
N VAL A 83 -1.04 -2.84 6.33
CA VAL A 83 -0.69 -2.10 7.55
C VAL A 83 -1.49 -2.67 8.71
N THR A 84 -0.82 -3.30 9.68
CA THR A 84 -1.53 -3.94 10.81
C THR A 84 -2.01 -2.94 11.87
N GLY A 85 -1.48 -1.71 11.84
CA GLY A 85 -1.91 -0.58 12.66
C GLY A 85 -2.74 0.44 11.88
N ASN A 86 -2.61 1.71 12.29
CA ASN A 86 -3.21 2.84 11.60
C ASN A 86 -2.34 3.30 10.42
N LEU A 87 -2.99 3.79 9.37
CA LEU A 87 -2.33 4.54 8.30
C LEU A 87 -2.61 6.04 8.50
N ILE A 88 -1.54 6.84 8.64
CA ILE A 88 -1.63 8.28 8.91
C ILE A 88 -0.91 9.02 7.77
N GLN A 89 -1.69 9.61 6.87
CA GLN A 89 -1.16 10.41 5.78
C GLN A 89 -1.18 11.89 6.15
N LYS A 90 0.01 12.43 6.45
CA LYS A 90 0.23 13.85 6.75
C LYS A 90 0.69 14.67 5.53
N GLY A 91 0.83 14.04 4.36
CA GLY A 91 1.21 14.68 3.10
C GLY A 91 1.43 13.67 1.99
N GLY A 92 1.99 14.12 0.87
CA GLY A 92 2.43 13.24 -0.21
C GLY A 92 1.30 12.55 -0.98
N LYS A 93 1.63 11.46 -1.68
CA LYS A 93 0.68 10.68 -2.47
C LYS A 93 0.76 9.21 -2.14
N ILE A 94 -0.40 8.55 -2.06
CA ILE A 94 -0.50 7.08 -2.11
C ILE A 94 -1.12 6.72 -3.46
N ILE A 95 -0.43 5.86 -4.22
CA ILE A 95 -0.77 5.50 -5.59
C ILE A 95 -0.92 3.98 -5.66
N LEU A 96 -2.13 3.50 -6.02
CA LEU A 96 -2.41 2.06 -6.00
C LEU A 96 -1.85 1.33 -7.23
N ASN A 97 -1.97 1.91 -8.43
CA ASN A 97 -1.41 1.36 -9.68
C ASN A 97 -1.74 -0.13 -9.92
N GLY A 98 -3.00 -0.52 -9.69
CA GLY A 98 -3.52 -1.89 -9.80
C GLY A 98 -3.36 -2.71 -8.51
N GLY A 99 -2.76 -2.13 -7.48
CA GLY A 99 -2.43 -2.77 -6.22
C GLY A 99 -3.54 -2.72 -5.18
N LYS A 100 -3.22 -3.27 -4.01
CA LYS A 100 -4.15 -3.40 -2.89
C LYS A 100 -3.58 -2.76 -1.64
N LEU A 101 -4.38 -1.96 -0.94
CA LEU A 101 -4.03 -1.41 0.36
C LEU A 101 -4.99 -1.94 1.42
N LYS A 102 -4.45 -2.65 2.41
CA LYS A 102 -5.22 -3.15 3.55
C LYS A 102 -4.77 -2.47 4.83
N VAL A 103 -5.69 -1.83 5.53
CA VAL A 103 -5.46 -1.18 6.81
C VAL A 103 -6.31 -1.85 7.89
N GLU A 104 -5.67 -2.54 8.82
CA GLU A 104 -6.35 -3.32 9.86
C GLU A 104 -6.99 -2.44 10.95
N LYS A 105 -6.61 -1.15 11.03
CA LYS A 105 -7.25 -0.14 11.90
C LYS A 105 -7.79 1.05 11.08
N ASN A 106 -7.50 2.29 11.48
CA ASN A 106 -8.01 3.49 10.84
C ASN A 106 -7.04 4.00 9.76
N TYR A 107 -7.60 4.61 8.71
CA TYR A 107 -6.83 5.37 7.73
C TYR A 107 -7.25 6.85 7.78
N THR A 108 -6.34 7.73 8.19
CA THR A 108 -6.56 9.17 8.26
C THR A 108 -5.65 9.94 7.30
N ILE A 109 -6.24 10.90 6.58
CA ILE A 109 -5.52 11.89 5.79
C ILE A 109 -5.70 13.25 6.48
N GLY A 110 -4.67 13.71 7.19
CA GLY A 110 -4.75 14.92 8.00
C GLY A 110 -5.65 14.79 9.24
N SER A 111 -6.04 15.93 9.82
CA SER A 111 -6.94 16.03 10.98
C SER A 111 -7.58 17.42 11.07
N GLU A 112 -8.51 17.62 12.01
CA GLU A 112 -8.99 18.97 12.36
C GLU A 112 -7.79 19.87 12.70
N GLY A 113 -7.71 21.05 12.08
CA GLY A 113 -6.58 21.98 12.25
C GLY A 113 -5.29 21.63 11.47
N ASN A 114 -5.23 20.48 10.78
CA ASN A 114 -4.10 20.09 9.93
C ASN A 114 -4.60 19.52 8.59
N TYR A 115 -4.55 20.34 7.54
CA TYR A 115 -5.14 20.06 6.23
C TYR A 115 -4.07 19.84 5.16
N PRO A 116 -3.42 18.67 5.12
CA PRO A 116 -2.24 18.47 4.30
C PRO A 116 -2.54 18.46 2.81
N ASN A 117 -1.49 18.78 2.03
CA ASN A 117 -1.44 18.53 0.59
C ASN A 117 -1.17 17.04 0.38
N ALA A 118 -2.25 16.25 0.44
CA ALA A 118 -2.19 14.80 0.37
C ALA A 118 -3.12 14.29 -0.73
N TYR A 119 -2.70 13.26 -1.45
CA TYR A 119 -3.52 12.60 -2.45
C TYR A 119 -3.60 11.10 -2.20
N LEU A 120 -4.80 10.55 -2.33
CA LEU A 120 -5.03 9.13 -2.53
C LEU A 120 -5.48 8.90 -3.97
N ILE A 121 -4.77 8.05 -4.71
CA ILE A 121 -4.96 7.87 -6.15
C ILE A 121 -5.37 6.43 -6.47
N MET A 122 -6.62 6.28 -6.92
CA MET A 122 -7.25 5.06 -7.42
C MET A 122 -7.86 5.33 -8.81
N LYS A 123 -7.21 4.83 -9.85
CA LYS A 123 -7.55 5.09 -11.26
C LYS A 123 -7.72 3.83 -12.10
N ASN A 124 -7.38 2.67 -11.56
CA ASN A 124 -7.53 1.38 -12.23
C ASN A 124 -8.70 0.61 -11.61
N GLU A 125 -9.41 -0.18 -12.42
CA GLU A 125 -10.54 -0.99 -11.94
C GLU A 125 -10.14 -2.02 -10.88
N ASN A 126 -8.88 -2.45 -10.91
CA ASN A 126 -8.32 -3.41 -9.95
C ASN A 126 -7.78 -2.75 -8.66
N ASP A 127 -7.76 -1.41 -8.58
CA ASP A 127 -7.35 -0.71 -7.36
C ASP A 127 -8.31 -1.08 -6.22
N TYR A 128 -7.78 -1.56 -5.11
CA TYR A 128 -8.59 -1.97 -3.97
C TYR A 128 -8.02 -1.43 -2.66
N ILE A 129 -8.89 -0.87 -1.84
CA ILE A 129 -8.55 -0.46 -0.49
C ILE A 129 -9.57 -1.06 0.47
N GLU A 130 -9.08 -1.77 1.49
CA GLU A 130 -9.88 -2.21 2.64
C GLU A 130 -9.41 -1.47 3.90
N VAL A 131 -10.31 -0.75 4.54
CA VAL A 131 -10.09 -0.15 5.87
C VAL A 131 -11.02 -0.82 6.85
N LYS A 132 -10.46 -1.63 7.76
CA LYS A 132 -11.25 -2.34 8.78
C LYS A 132 -11.78 -1.43 9.88
N GLY A 133 -11.15 -0.29 10.11
CA GLY A 133 -11.65 0.78 10.96
C GLY A 133 -12.36 1.86 10.15
N SER A 134 -12.23 3.10 10.62
CA SER A 134 -12.77 4.28 9.96
C SER A 134 -11.79 4.88 8.96
N PHE A 135 -12.33 5.48 7.90
CA PHE A 135 -11.59 6.30 6.94
C PHE A 135 -11.98 7.77 7.13
N ALA A 136 -10.99 8.65 7.35
CA ALA A 136 -11.22 10.08 7.46
C ALA A 136 -10.25 10.87 6.59
N THR A 137 -10.75 11.86 5.84
CA THR A 137 -9.91 12.77 5.07
C THR A 137 -10.22 14.23 5.34
N TYR A 138 -9.15 14.98 5.58
CA TYR A 138 -9.06 16.42 5.82
C TYR A 138 -8.13 17.08 4.81
N SER A 139 -7.81 16.42 3.68
CA SER A 139 -6.90 17.02 2.71
C SER A 139 -7.44 18.36 2.20
N SER A 140 -6.57 19.35 2.12
CA SER A 140 -6.90 20.63 1.49
C SER A 140 -6.88 20.53 -0.03
N ASN A 141 -6.47 19.42 -0.64
CA ASN A 141 -6.48 19.24 -2.08
C ASN A 141 -7.74 18.49 -2.56
N SER A 142 -8.21 18.94 -3.72
CA SER A 142 -9.29 18.28 -4.44
C SER A 142 -8.84 16.89 -4.87
N HIS A 143 -9.70 15.90 -4.63
CA HIS A 143 -9.53 14.55 -5.15
C HIS A 143 -10.32 14.31 -6.46
N ILE A 144 -10.78 15.38 -7.14
CA ILE A 144 -11.33 15.25 -8.50
C ILE A 144 -10.30 14.52 -9.36
N GLY A 145 -10.73 13.46 -10.04
CA GLY A 145 -9.86 12.73 -10.95
C GLY A 145 -8.82 11.85 -10.24
N CYS A 146 -8.83 11.77 -8.91
CA CYS A 146 -7.92 10.92 -8.15
C CYS A 146 -8.55 9.56 -7.79
N LEU A 147 -9.84 9.50 -7.49
CA LEU A 147 -10.57 8.30 -7.08
C LEU A 147 -11.61 7.90 -8.13
N THR A 148 -11.18 7.66 -9.36
CA THR A 148 -12.08 7.49 -10.52
C THR A 148 -12.43 6.04 -10.84
N ALA A 149 -11.73 5.06 -10.29
CA ALA A 149 -11.99 3.64 -10.47
C ALA A 149 -11.56 2.84 -9.24
N GLY A 150 -11.83 1.54 -9.25
CA GLY A 150 -11.50 0.64 -8.14
C GLY A 150 -12.57 0.62 -7.06
N THR A 151 -12.23 0.02 -5.92
CA THR A 151 -13.15 -0.11 -4.78
C THR A 151 -12.46 0.31 -3.48
N LEU A 152 -13.04 1.28 -2.78
CA LEU A 152 -12.72 1.63 -1.41
C LEU A 152 -13.81 1.05 -0.50
N GLU A 153 -13.42 0.09 0.33
CA GLU A 153 -14.26 -0.61 1.29
C GLU A 153 -13.89 -0.15 2.71
N VAL A 154 -14.87 0.39 3.44
CA VAL A 154 -14.68 0.91 4.81
C VAL A 154 -15.67 0.23 5.73
N LYS A 155 -15.16 -0.43 6.76
CA LYS A 155 -15.96 -1.20 7.73
C LYS A 155 -16.45 -0.36 8.92
N GLY A 156 -15.78 0.77 9.19
CA GLY A 156 -16.20 1.77 10.17
C GLY A 156 -16.82 3.00 9.52
N ASP A 157 -16.62 4.16 10.15
CA ASP A 157 -17.15 5.41 9.65
C ASP A 157 -16.36 5.94 8.45
N PHE A 158 -17.06 6.55 7.51
CA PHE A 158 -16.46 7.34 6.44
C PHE A 158 -16.68 8.83 6.70
N PHE A 159 -15.59 9.58 6.88
CA PHE A 159 -15.63 11.02 7.09
C PHE A 159 -14.82 11.75 6.01
N GLN A 160 -15.47 12.72 5.36
CA GLN A 160 -14.80 13.64 4.46
C GLN A 160 -15.07 15.08 4.93
N LYS A 161 -14.01 15.82 5.25
CA LYS A 161 -14.15 17.26 5.48
C LYS A 161 -14.52 17.94 4.16
N VAL A 162 -15.67 18.60 4.14
CA VAL A 162 -16.11 19.43 3.02
C VAL A 162 -15.55 20.84 3.21
N ASP A 163 -14.67 21.29 2.32
CA ASP A 163 -14.35 22.71 2.15
C ASP A 163 -15.21 23.24 1.00
N ILE A 164 -16.07 24.22 1.27
CA ILE A 164 -17.09 24.73 0.35
C ILE A 164 -16.46 25.31 -0.94
N LYS A 165 -15.14 25.61 -0.93
CA LYS A 165 -14.40 26.15 -2.08
C LYS A 165 -13.68 25.10 -2.94
N LYS A 166 -13.62 23.83 -2.53
CA LYS A 166 -12.87 22.78 -3.24
C LYS A 166 -13.76 21.54 -3.43
N GLN A 167 -13.83 21.03 -4.65
CA GLN A 167 -14.73 19.91 -4.98
C GLN A 167 -14.22 18.59 -4.38
N ASN A 168 -15.17 17.73 -4.01
CA ASN A 168 -15.01 16.58 -3.13
C ASN A 168 -14.51 15.30 -3.81
N ILE A 169 -14.34 14.22 -3.03
CA ILE A 169 -14.18 12.85 -3.52
C ILE A 169 -15.35 12.51 -4.46
N GLN A 170 -15.01 12.12 -5.69
CA GLN A 170 -15.94 11.58 -6.68
C GLN A 170 -15.65 10.09 -6.85
N ALA A 171 -15.86 9.31 -5.79
CA ALA A 171 -15.67 7.86 -5.84
C ALA A 171 -16.75 7.24 -6.73
N THR A 172 -16.35 6.47 -7.74
CA THR A 172 -17.28 5.76 -8.63
C THR A 172 -17.95 4.57 -7.96
N SER A 173 -17.38 4.05 -6.87
CA SER A 173 -17.99 3.06 -5.98
C SER A 173 -17.44 3.23 -4.56
N LEU A 174 -18.32 3.38 -3.57
CA LEU A 174 -18.00 3.39 -2.14
C LEU A 174 -18.96 2.43 -1.45
N GLN A 175 -18.44 1.38 -0.81
CA GLN A 175 -19.23 0.48 0.02
C GLN A 175 -18.92 0.75 1.49
N VAL A 176 -19.90 1.31 2.20
CA VAL A 176 -19.87 1.47 3.66
C VAL A 176 -20.81 0.44 4.24
N GLU A 177 -20.25 -0.57 4.91
CA GLU A 177 -21.05 -1.56 5.63
C GLU A 177 -21.23 -1.09 7.08
N HIS A 178 -22.41 -0.61 7.44
CA HIS A 178 -22.79 -0.48 8.85
C HIS A 178 -23.05 -1.86 9.45
N ILE A 179 -22.11 -2.37 10.24
CA ILE A 179 -22.36 -3.50 11.13
C ILE A 179 -23.07 -2.96 12.37
N LYS A 180 -24.35 -3.33 12.53
CA LYS A 180 -25.13 -3.08 13.76
C LYS A 180 -24.63 -3.92 14.93
#